data_AF-A0AAW0KRV2-F1
#
_entry.id   AF-A0AAW0KRV2-F1
#
_cell.length_a   1.000
_cell.length_b   1.000
_cell.length_c   1.000
_cell.angle_alpha   90.00
_cell.angle_beta   90.00
_cell.angle_gamma   90.00
#
_symmetry.space_group_name_H-M   'P 1'
#
loop_
_entity.id
_entity.type
_entity.pdbx_description
1 polymer ?
#
loop_
_entity_poly.entity_id
_entity_poly.type
_entity_poly.pdbx_seq_one_letter_code
_entity_poly.pdbx_strand_id
1 'polypeptide(L)'
;MDNNDYNPEINGLWRRVWGLKSQPKVRNFLWQAVKNAIPTKSNLKRHKVMLEDCCEQCNAEVEDLVHALWSCSLLSSVWEQQSEWQFRMEVSFDMFRELVEYVVEKDGMHFGPAKPLSQSNKCNSWFGHSE
;
A
#
# COMPACT_ATOMS: atom_id res chain seq x y z
N MET A 1 -27.38 -11.00 7.79
CA MET A 1 -26.28 -10.64 8.72
C MET A 1 -25.39 -11.86 8.71
N ASP A 2 -24.52 -11.92 7.71
CA ASP A 2 -24.01 -13.20 7.25
C ASP A 2 -22.68 -13.48 7.93
N ASN A 3 -22.71 -14.49 8.78
CA ASN A 3 -21.59 -15.05 9.52
C ASN A 3 -20.60 -15.72 8.57
N ASN A 4 -19.60 -14.99 8.03
CA ASN A 4 -18.39 -15.60 7.48
C ASN A 4 -17.23 -14.59 7.25
N ASP A 5 -16.69 -13.97 8.31
CA ASP A 5 -15.43 -13.20 8.20
C ASP A 5 -14.70 -13.14 9.56
N TYR A 6 -14.55 -14.28 10.26
CA TYR A 6 -13.63 -14.31 11.41
C TYR A 6 -12.22 -14.60 10.90
N ASN A 7 -11.58 -13.57 10.31
CA ASN A 7 -10.14 -13.54 10.18
C ASN A 7 -9.55 -12.90 11.46
N PRO A 8 -8.99 -13.68 12.39
CA PRO A 8 -8.51 -13.17 13.67
C PRO A 8 -7.38 -12.14 13.52
N GLU A 9 -6.59 -12.22 12.44
CA GLU A 9 -5.51 -11.27 12.19
C GLU A 9 -6.05 -9.90 11.74
N ILE A 10 -7.03 -9.89 10.82
CA ILE A 10 -7.72 -8.66 10.41
C ILE A 10 -8.38 -8.01 11.62
N ASN A 11 -8.99 -8.79 12.51
CA ASN A 11 -9.61 -8.28 13.74
C ASN A 11 -8.59 -7.64 14.70
N GLY A 12 -7.39 -8.22 14.81
CA GLY A 12 -6.30 -7.68 15.62
C GLY A 12 -5.78 -6.34 15.09
N LEU A 13 -5.45 -6.27 13.80
CA LEU A 13 -5.02 -5.04 13.13
C LEU A 13 -6.11 -3.97 13.20
N TRP A 14 -7.36 -4.36 12.99
CA TRP A 14 -8.49 -3.44 13.01
C TRP A 14 -8.68 -2.75 14.36
N ARG A 15 -8.58 -3.51 15.45
CA ARG A 15 -8.64 -2.96 16.81
C ARG A 15 -7.57 -1.89 17.02
N ARG A 16 -6.36 -2.12 16.51
CA ARG A 16 -5.25 -1.16 16.59
C ARG A 16 -5.53 0.08 15.76
N VAL A 17 -6.00 -0.07 14.51
CA VAL A 17 -6.37 1.05 13.63
C VAL A 17 -7.43 1.96 14.27
N TRP A 18 -8.45 1.39 14.94
CA TRP A 18 -9.45 2.21 15.64
C TRP A 18 -8.94 2.91 16.89
N GLY A 19 -7.95 2.32 17.55
CA GLY A 19 -7.28 2.89 18.72
C GLY A 19 -6.37 4.08 18.40
N LEU A 20 -6.03 4.30 17.12
CA LEU A 20 -5.24 5.45 16.70
C LEU A 20 -5.94 6.76 17.07
N LYS A 21 -5.17 7.71 17.62
CA LYS A 21 -5.61 9.08 17.89
C LYS A 21 -5.66 9.89 16.59
N SER A 22 -6.57 9.53 15.70
CA SER A 22 -6.72 10.12 14.37
C SER A 22 -8.19 10.41 14.02
N GLN A 23 -8.38 11.24 12.99
CA GLN A 23 -9.73 11.57 12.53
C GLN A 23 -10.46 10.33 12.00
N PRO A 24 -11.79 10.22 12.17
CA PRO A 24 -12.57 9.10 11.66
C PRO A 24 -12.34 8.80 10.17
N LYS A 25 -12.12 9.84 9.36
CA LYS A 25 -11.82 9.69 7.93
C LYS A 25 -10.52 8.93 7.68
N VAL A 26 -9.48 9.16 8.49
CA VAL A 26 -8.19 8.45 8.38
C VAL A 26 -8.38 6.97 8.72
N ARG A 27 -9.12 6.67 9.79
CA ARG A 27 -9.41 5.27 10.19
C ARG A 27 -10.22 4.52 9.13
N ASN A 28 -11.23 5.18 8.54
CA ASN A 28 -12.00 4.61 7.43
C ASN A 28 -11.16 4.38 6.17
N PHE A 29 -10.27 5.32 5.85
CA PHE A 29 -9.33 5.15 4.74
C PHE A 29 -8.42 3.94 4.98
N LEU A 30 -7.78 3.85 6.15
CA LEU A 30 -6.93 2.71 6.52
C LEU A 30 -7.67 1.37 6.46
N TRP A 31 -8.95 1.35 6.85
CA TRP A 31 -9.79 0.15 6.73
C TRP A 31 -9.95 -0.31 5.29
N GLN A 32 -10.38 0.61 4.42
CA GLN A 32 -10.57 0.31 3.00
C GLN A 32 -9.24 -0.08 2.35
N ALA A 33 -8.15 0.55 2.79
CA ALA A 33 -6.81 0.31 2.31
C ALA A 33 -6.30 -1.10 2.65
N VAL A 34 -6.42 -1.52 3.93
CA VAL A 34 -6.06 -2.87 4.40
C VAL A 34 -6.86 -3.94 3.67
N LYS A 35 -8.11 -3.64 3.29
CA LYS A 35 -8.97 -4.54 2.51
C LYS A 35 -8.71 -4.49 1.00
N ASN A 36 -7.72 -3.74 0.55
CA ASN A 36 -7.42 -3.50 -0.86
C ASN A 36 -8.68 -3.10 -1.67
N ALA A 37 -9.51 -2.24 -1.07
CA ALA A 37 -10.80 -1.80 -1.58
C ALA A 37 -10.79 -0.33 -2.07
N ILE A 38 -9.62 0.31 -2.06
CA ILE A 38 -9.42 1.65 -2.61
C ILE A 38 -9.27 1.55 -4.14
N PRO A 39 -9.84 2.50 -4.91
CA PRO A 39 -9.77 2.49 -6.37
C PRO A 39 -8.37 2.90 -6.89
N THR A 40 -7.38 2.04 -6.73
CA THR A 40 -6.10 2.12 -7.45
C THR A 40 -6.29 1.60 -8.88
N LYS A 41 -5.43 1.98 -9.82
CA LYS A 41 -5.57 1.43 -11.18
C LYS A 41 -5.47 -0.09 -11.24
N SER A 42 -4.62 -0.72 -10.43
CA SER A 42 -4.55 -2.18 -10.36
C SER A 42 -5.88 -2.81 -9.91
N ASN A 43 -6.57 -2.19 -8.94
CA ASN A 43 -7.90 -2.63 -8.51
C ASN A 43 -8.97 -2.35 -9.58
N LEU A 44 -8.94 -1.18 -10.22
CA LEU A 44 -9.87 -0.83 -11.30
C LEU A 44 -9.73 -1.78 -12.49
N LYS A 45 -8.49 -2.17 -12.86
CA LYS A 45 -8.22 -3.18 -13.88
C LYS A 45 -8.73 -4.56 -13.47
N ARG A 46 -8.51 -4.97 -12.21
CA ARG A 46 -9.08 -6.22 -11.66
C ARG A 46 -10.62 -6.25 -11.77
N HIS A 47 -11.27 -5.11 -11.59
CA HIS A 47 -12.72 -4.94 -11.73
C HIS A 47 -13.17 -4.63 -13.17
N LYS A 48 -12.27 -4.70 -14.16
CA LYS A 48 -12.55 -4.45 -15.60
C LYS A 48 -13.11 -3.05 -15.89
N VAL A 49 -12.81 -2.08 -15.03
CA VAL A 49 -13.17 -0.66 -15.23
C VAL A 49 -12.13 0.02 -16.13
N MET A 50 -10.87 -0.42 -16.06
CA MET A 50 -9.75 0.09 -16.85
C MET A 50 -8.96 -1.05 -17.48
N LEU A 51 -8.20 -0.76 -18.55
CA LEU A 51 -7.33 -1.73 -19.23
C LEU A 51 -5.89 -1.71 -18.71
N GLU A 52 -5.44 -0.53 -18.29
CA GLU A 52 -4.06 -0.28 -17.88
C GLU A 52 -3.99 0.00 -16.37
N ASP A 53 -2.92 -0.47 -15.77
CA ASP A 53 -2.62 -0.35 -14.34
C ASP A 53 -1.32 0.41 -14.08
N CYS A 54 -0.70 1.00 -15.10
CA CYS A 54 0.51 1.80 -14.93
C CYS A 54 0.24 3.09 -14.17
N CYS A 55 1.08 3.41 -13.21
CA CYS A 55 1.07 4.67 -12.48
C CYS A 55 1.32 5.84 -13.44
N GLU A 56 0.35 6.76 -13.54
CA GLU A 56 0.47 7.96 -14.39
C GLU A 56 1.53 8.95 -13.88
N GLN A 57 1.90 8.85 -12.61
CA GLN A 57 2.85 9.77 -11.97
C GLN A 57 4.29 9.39 -12.34
N CYS A 58 4.67 8.12 -12.14
CA CYS A 58 6.02 7.65 -12.41
C CYS A 58 6.19 7.01 -13.80
N ASN A 59 5.09 6.58 -14.44
CA ASN A 59 5.06 5.89 -15.74
C ASN A 59 5.95 4.64 -15.82
N ALA A 60 6.28 4.02 -14.68
CA ALA A 60 7.28 2.94 -14.60
C ALA A 60 6.76 1.66 -13.94
N GLU A 61 5.83 1.78 -13.00
CA GLU A 61 5.38 0.68 -12.14
C GLU A 61 3.85 0.58 -12.12
N VAL A 62 3.35 -0.59 -11.76
CA VAL A 62 1.92 -0.81 -11.52
C VAL A 62 1.47 0.03 -10.33
N GLU A 63 0.36 0.75 -10.49
CA GLU A 63 -0.28 1.52 -9.43
C GLU A 63 -1.17 0.61 -8.58
N ASP A 64 -0.54 -0.08 -7.64
CA ASP A 64 -1.20 -0.62 -6.46
C ASP A 64 -1.15 0.37 -5.28
N LEU A 65 -1.71 -0.05 -4.15
CA LEU A 65 -1.89 0.84 -3.01
C LEU A 65 -0.57 1.14 -2.29
N VAL A 66 0.40 0.23 -2.31
CA VAL A 66 1.75 0.49 -1.78
C VAL A 66 2.44 1.47 -2.70
N HIS A 67 2.38 1.28 -4.01
CA HIS A 67 2.98 2.20 -4.96
C HIS A 67 2.38 3.60 -4.87
N ALA A 68 1.04 3.70 -4.94
CA ALA A 68 0.32 4.97 -4.96
C ALA A 68 0.52 5.83 -3.70
N LEU A 69 0.82 5.22 -2.55
CA LEU A 69 0.91 5.94 -1.26
C LEU A 69 2.30 5.91 -0.64
N TRP A 70 3.10 4.89 -0.94
CA TRP A 70 4.36 4.64 -0.26
C TRP A 70 5.54 4.61 -1.22
N SER A 71 5.63 3.66 -2.15
CA SER A 71 6.89 3.41 -2.89
C SER A 71 7.08 4.22 -4.17
N CYS A 72 6.07 4.95 -4.68
CA CYS A 72 6.24 5.77 -5.87
C CYS A 72 7.39 6.78 -5.74
N SER A 73 8.26 6.84 -6.75
CA SER A 73 9.43 7.72 -6.78
C SER A 73 9.07 9.20 -6.67
N LEU A 74 7.91 9.59 -7.19
CA LEU A 74 7.40 10.97 -7.10
C LEU A 74 7.04 11.37 -5.66
N LEU A 75 6.77 10.39 -4.78
CA LEU A 75 6.50 10.64 -3.36
C LEU A 75 7.76 10.76 -2.52
N SER A 76 8.96 10.44 -3.05
CA SER A 76 10.19 10.46 -2.25
C SER A 76 10.43 11.82 -1.60
N SER A 77 10.24 12.92 -2.34
CA SER A 77 10.38 14.28 -1.80
C SER A 77 9.41 14.60 -0.66
N VAL A 78 8.22 13.99 -0.63
CA VAL A 78 7.22 14.18 0.43
C VAL A 78 7.65 13.44 1.70
N TRP A 79 8.10 12.20 1.55
CA TRP A 79 8.50 11.36 2.67
C TRP A 79 9.86 11.75 3.25
N GLU A 80 10.80 12.22 2.44
CA GLU A 80 12.13 12.66 2.87
C GLU A 80 12.10 13.90 3.77
N GLN A 81 11.04 14.71 3.70
CA GLN A 81 10.83 15.85 4.60
C GLN A 81 10.52 15.45 6.05
N GLN A 82 10.27 14.16 6.30
CA GLN A 82 9.80 13.65 7.58
C GLN A 82 10.77 12.55 8.06
N SER A 83 11.59 12.88 9.06
CA SER A 83 12.66 12.02 9.57
C SER A 83 12.20 10.63 10.06
N GLU A 84 10.94 10.54 10.46
CA GLU A 84 10.28 9.38 11.01
C GLU A 84 10.11 8.25 9.98
N TRP A 85 10.17 8.58 8.69
CA TRP A 85 9.90 7.65 7.58
C TRP A 85 11.14 7.23 6.80
N GLN A 86 12.34 7.50 7.32
CA GLN A 86 13.60 7.15 6.63
C GLN A 86 13.75 5.65 6.35
N PHE A 87 13.12 4.78 7.15
CA PHE A 87 13.09 3.32 6.91
C PHE A 87 12.46 2.92 5.56
N ARG A 88 11.73 3.83 4.91
CA ARG A 88 11.17 3.64 3.58
C ARG A 88 12.21 3.22 2.54
N MET A 89 13.45 3.68 2.70
CA MET A 89 14.55 3.34 1.78
C MET A 89 15.14 1.95 2.05
N GLU A 90 14.81 1.33 3.18
CA GLU A 90 15.39 0.08 3.64
C GLU A 90 14.42 -1.09 3.50
N VAL A 91 13.11 -0.82 3.57
CA VAL A 91 12.05 -1.82 3.65
C VAL A 91 11.07 -1.67 2.48
N SER A 92 10.82 -2.78 1.80
CA SER A 92 9.74 -2.90 0.81
C SER A 92 8.57 -3.69 1.37
N PHE A 93 7.36 -3.40 0.88
CA PHE A 93 6.12 -4.07 1.26
C PHE A 93 5.39 -4.53 0.00
N ASP A 94 4.88 -5.76 0.00
CA ASP A 94 4.15 -6.30 -1.15
C ASP A 94 2.67 -5.89 -1.08
N MET A 95 2.16 -5.64 0.13
CA MET A 95 0.78 -5.22 0.35
C MET A 95 0.69 -4.06 1.33
N PHE A 96 -0.30 -3.20 1.14
CA PHE A 96 -0.53 -2.06 2.04
C PHE A 96 -0.83 -2.51 3.47
N ARG A 97 -1.42 -3.71 3.65
CA ARG A 97 -1.62 -4.31 4.96
C ARG A 97 -0.30 -4.46 5.73
N GLU A 98 0.74 -4.98 5.08
CA GLU A 98 2.05 -5.20 5.70
C GLU A 98 2.69 -3.87 6.12
N LEU A 99 2.54 -2.83 5.30
CA LEU A 99 2.98 -1.48 5.66
C LEU A 99 2.23 -0.96 6.89
N VAL A 100 0.90 -1.09 6.93
CA VAL A 100 0.10 -0.63 8.08
C VAL A 100 0.45 -1.44 9.34
N GLU A 101 0.61 -2.75 9.23
CA GLU A 101 1.07 -3.60 10.33
C GLU A 101 2.42 -3.11 10.83
N TYR A 102 3.37 -2.89 9.93
CA TYR A 102 4.70 -2.40 10.28
C TYR A 102 4.66 -1.07 11.03
N VAL A 103 3.90 -0.10 10.53
CA VAL A 103 3.83 1.25 11.12
C VAL A 103 3.07 1.26 12.44
N VAL A 104 1.98 0.50 12.53
CA VAL A 104 1.17 0.42 13.76
C VAL A 104 1.86 -0.44 14.83
N GLU A 105 2.75 -1.35 14.45
CA GLU A 105 3.57 -2.15 15.37
C GLU A 105 4.86 -1.44 15.82
N LYS A 106 5.33 -0.40 15.14
CA LYS A 106 6.46 0.43 15.62
C LYS A 106 6.22 1.05 17.00
N ASP A 107 4.98 1.16 17.46
CA ASP A 107 4.63 1.58 18.82
C ASP A 107 4.89 0.48 19.89
N GLY A 108 5.26 -0.75 19.51
CA GLY A 108 5.57 -1.85 20.42
C GLY A 108 6.28 -3.03 19.74
N MET A 109 7.59 -3.16 19.97
CA MET A 109 8.53 -4.14 19.37
C MET A 109 8.00 -5.59 19.16
N HIS A 110 7.99 -6.08 17.91
CA HIS A 110 8.78 -7.22 17.39
C HIS A 110 8.49 -7.43 15.88
N PHE A 111 9.52 -7.55 15.03
CA PHE A 111 9.38 -7.73 13.58
C PHE A 111 9.81 -9.13 13.13
N GLY A 112 9.04 -9.70 12.18
CA GLY A 112 9.57 -10.66 11.20
C GLY A 112 10.50 -9.93 10.21
N PRO A 113 11.36 -10.64 9.45
CA PRO A 113 12.39 -10.00 8.64
C PRO A 113 11.76 -9.08 7.59
N ALA A 114 12.12 -7.80 7.63
CA ALA A 114 11.92 -6.90 6.51
C ALA A 114 12.52 -7.55 5.26
N LYS A 115 11.76 -7.60 4.17
CA LYS A 115 12.32 -8.05 2.89
C LYS A 115 13.24 -6.94 2.37
N PRO A 116 14.49 -7.26 2.00
CA PRO A 116 15.33 -6.33 1.23
C PRO A 116 14.54 -5.84 0.03
N LEU A 117 14.77 -4.59 -0.39
CA LEU A 117 14.13 -3.99 -1.57
C LEU A 117 14.03 -5.02 -2.70
N SER A 118 12.83 -5.57 -2.90
CA SER A 118 12.57 -6.57 -3.92
C SER A 118 12.33 -5.89 -5.27
N GLN A 119 12.34 -6.68 -6.35
CA GLN A 119 12.16 -6.14 -7.70
C GLN A 119 10.78 -5.52 -7.84
N SER A 120 10.75 -4.23 -8.20
CA SER A 120 9.54 -3.49 -8.57
C SER A 120 8.68 -4.26 -9.58
N ASN A 121 7.36 -4.27 -9.37
CA ASN A 121 6.40 -4.68 -10.40
C ASN A 121 6.40 -3.65 -11.53
N LYS A 122 7.31 -3.85 -12.49
CA LYS A 122 7.40 -3.01 -13.69
C LYS A 122 6.10 -3.11 -14.48
N CYS A 123 5.67 -1.97 -15.03
CA CYS A 123 4.67 -2.02 -16.06
C CYS A 123 5.26 -2.75 -17.28
N ASN A 124 4.52 -3.71 -17.84
CA ASN A 124 4.85 -4.22 -19.16
C ASN A 124 4.61 -3.06 -20.14
N SER A 125 5.68 -2.38 -20.57
CA SER A 125 5.60 -1.41 -21.64
C SER A 125 5.40 -2.17 -22.95
N TRP A 126 4.14 -2.31 -23.37
CA TRP A 126 3.85 -2.57 -24.78
C TRP A 126 4.10 -1.27 -25.53
N PHE A 127 5.38 -0.88 -25.65
CA PHE A 127 5.76 0.07 -26.69
C PHE A 127 5.53 -0.65 -28.02
N GLY A 128 4.41 -0.32 -28.64
CA GLY A 128 4.13 -0.69 -30.01
C GLY A 128 5.27 -0.22 -30.90
N HIS A 129 5.76 -1.15 -31.71
CA HIS A 129 6.29 -0.80 -33.01
C HIS A 129 5.29 0.10 -33.74
N SER A 130 5.73 1.28 -34.13
CA SER A 130 5.12 2.06 -35.21
C SER A 130 6.26 2.57 -36.08
N GLU A 131 6.41 1.86 -37.21
CA GLU A 131 7.05 2.20 -38.50
C GLU A 131 8.46 2.84 -38.53
#